data_AF-A0A398DY99-F1
#
_entry.id   AF-A0A398DY99-F1
#
_cell.length_a   1.000
_cell.length_b   1.000
_cell.length_c   1.000
_cell.angle_alpha   90.00
_cell.angle_beta   90.00
_cell.angle_gamma   90.00
#
_symmetry.space_group_name_H-M   'P 1'
#
loop_
_entity.id
_entity.type
_entity.pdbx_description
1 polymer ?
#
loop_
_entity_poly.entity_id
_entity_poly.type
_entity_poly.pdbx_seq_one_letter_code
_entity_poly.pdbx_strand_id
1 'polypeptide(L)' 'MQKVAITQTVLRDAQQSLIATRMSTDEMLPILDTINRAGYHSIEMVLLFLS' A
#
# COMPACT_ATOMS: atom_id res chain seq x y z
N MET A 1 -1.11 0.24 28.39
CA MET A 1 -1.07 -0.63 27.20
C MET A 1 -0.17 0.01 26.16
N GLN A 2 0.70 -0.76 25.51
CA GLN A 2 1.55 -0.25 24.43
C GLN A 2 0.71 -0.09 23.14
N LYS A 3 1.03 0.91 22.33
CA LYS A 3 0.36 1.16 21.06
C LYS A 3 0.82 0.12 20.04
N VAL A 4 -0.12 -0.58 19.39
CA VAL A 4 0.19 -1.57 18.35
C VAL A 4 0.56 -0.83 17.07
N ALA A 5 1.70 -1.18 16.47
CA ALA A 5 2.11 -0.71 15.16
C ALA A 5 1.39 -1.52 14.07
N ILE A 6 0.76 -0.84 13.11
CA ILE A 6 0.04 -1.47 12.00
C ILE A 6 0.75 -1.12 10.69
N THR A 7 1.05 -2.16 9.90
CA THR A 7 1.62 -2.04 8.56
C THR A 7 0.51 -2.22 7.52
N GLN A 8 0.41 -1.32 6.56
CA GLN A 8 -0.50 -1.46 5.43
C GLN A 8 0.18 -2.29 4.31
N THR A 9 -0.51 -3.29 3.77
CA THR A 9 -0.01 -4.22 2.73
C THR A 9 -0.77 -4.14 1.40
N VAL A 10 -1.79 -3.26 1.29
CA VAL A 10 -2.66 -3.18 0.12
C VAL A 10 -1.92 -2.93 -1.20
N LEU A 11 -0.86 -2.10 -1.17
CA LEU A 11 -0.11 -1.67 -2.35
C LEU A 11 0.93 -2.70 -2.81
N ARG A 12 1.16 -3.80 -2.08
CA ARG A 12 2.10 -4.87 -2.46
C ARG A 12 1.49 -6.25 -2.25
N ASP A 13 1.48 -6.75 -1.02
CA ASP A 13 1.12 -8.15 -0.75
C ASP A 13 -0.36 -8.46 -1.05
N ALA A 14 -1.27 -7.52 -0.76
CA ALA A 14 -2.69 -7.78 -1.00
C ALA A 14 -3.00 -7.90 -2.50
N GLN A 15 -2.46 -6.99 -3.32
CA GLN A 15 -2.69 -7.10 -4.77
C GLN A 15 -1.97 -8.32 -5.38
N GLN A 16 -0.80 -8.70 -4.85
CA GLN A 16 -0.10 -9.92 -5.26
C GLN A 16 -0.95 -11.16 -4.93
N SER A 17 -1.59 -11.17 -3.76
CA SER A 17 -2.43 -12.27 -3.30
C SER A 17 -3.79 -12.35 -4.01
N LEU A 18 -4.41 -11.21 -4.31
CA LEU A 18 -5.81 -11.14 -4.75
C LEU A 18 -5.97 -10.90 -6.25
N ILE A 19 -5.06 -10.15 -6.87
CA ILE A 19 -5.17 -9.73 -8.28
C ILE A 19 -3.87 -9.98 -9.06
N ALA A 20 -3.03 -10.90 -8.59
CA ALA A 20 -1.80 -11.31 -9.27
C ALA A 20 -0.90 -10.13 -9.69
N THR A 21 -0.77 -9.12 -8.82
CA THR A 21 0.09 -7.94 -9.02
C THR A 21 -0.30 -7.09 -10.23
N ARG A 22 -1.59 -7.00 -10.54
CA ARG A 22 -2.12 -6.26 -11.70
C ARG A 22 -2.63 -4.85 -11.39
N MET A 23 -2.42 -4.32 -10.18
CA MET A 23 -2.77 -2.93 -9.89
C MET A 23 -1.74 -2.00 -10.53
N SER A 24 -2.20 -1.09 -11.39
CA SER A 24 -1.35 -0.06 -11.98
C SER A 24 -1.05 1.08 -11.01
N THR A 25 -0.01 1.86 -11.29
CA THR A 25 0.33 3.04 -10.45
C THR A 25 -0.79 4.08 -10.52
N ASP A 26 -1.39 4.31 -11.70
CA ASP A 26 -2.52 5.23 -11.89
C ASP A 26 -3.74 4.87 -11.03
N GLU A 27 -3.99 3.59 -10.79
CA GLU A 27 -5.05 3.13 -9.88
C GLU A 27 -4.71 3.34 -8.40
N MET A 28 -3.42 3.37 -8.04
CA MET A 28 -2.97 3.61 -6.67
C MET A 28 -2.97 5.09 -6.29
N LEU A 29 -2.56 5.98 -7.21
CA LEU A 29 -2.36 7.41 -6.94
C LEU A 29 -3.55 8.10 -6.25
N PRO A 30 -4.83 7.85 -6.63
CA PRO A 30 -5.97 8.54 -6.04
C PRO A 30 -6.17 8.28 -4.53
N ILE A 31 -5.67 7.15 -4.00
CA ILE A 31 -5.91 6.75 -2.60
C ILE A 31 -4.72 7.01 -1.67
N LEU A 32 -3.55 7.36 -2.20
CA LEU A 32 -2.31 7.50 -1.41
C LEU A 32 -2.43 8.54 -0.28
N ASP A 33 -3.05 9.68 -0.55
CA ASP A 33 -3.23 10.75 0.44
C ASP A 33 -4.14 10.31 1.60
N THR A 34 -5.16 9.49 1.31
CA THR A 34 -6.02 8.87 2.33
C THR A 34 -5.25 7.84 3.16
N ILE A 35 -4.43 6.99 2.53
CA ILE A 35 -3.60 6.00 3.23
C ILE A 35 -2.58 6.70 4.14
N ASN A 36 -1.97 7.79 3.68
CA ASN A 36 -1.03 8.59 4.47
C ASN A 36 -1.69 9.17 5.73
N ARG A 37 -2.92 9.69 5.61
CA ARG A 37 -3.69 10.22 6.74
C ARG A 37 -4.23 9.16 7.70
N ALA A 38 -4.28 7.90 7.29
CA ALA A 38 -4.80 6.81 8.13
C ALA A 38 -3.91 6.47 9.34
N GLY A 39 -2.65 6.94 9.37
CA GLY A 39 -1.78 6.81 10.54
C GLY A 39 -1.16 5.43 10.73
N TYR A 40 -0.92 4.69 9.64
CA TYR A 40 -0.15 3.45 9.65
C TYR A 40 1.28 3.69 10.13
N HIS A 41 1.87 2.70 10.80
CA HIS A 41 3.28 2.75 11.21
C HIS A 41 4.21 2.66 9.99
N SER A 42 3.83 1.84 9.02
CA SER A 42 4.54 1.69 7.75
C SER A 42 3.58 1.28 6.64
N ILE A 43 4.01 1.49 5.41
CA ILE A 43 3.27 1.11 4.21
C ILE A 43 4.20 0.23 3.38
N GLU A 44 3.74 -0.96 3.05
CA GLU A 44 4.43 -1.86 2.14
C GLU A 44 4.01 -1.51 0.71
N MET A 45 4.95 -0.96 -0.05
CA MET A 45 4.73 -0.47 -1.41
C MET A 45 5.56 -1.31 -2.40
N VAL A 46 4.99 -1.57 -3.57
CA VAL A 46 5.76 -2.12 -4.69
C VAL A 46 6.48 -0.97 -5.42
N LEU A 47 7.80 -1.07 -5.58
CA LEU A 47 8.56 -0.15 -6.42
C LEU A 47 8.40 -0.63 -7.88
N LEU A 48 7.41 -0.10 -8.59
CA LEU A 48 7.37 -0.28 -10.04
C LEU A 48 8.47 0.61 -10.63
N PHE A 49 9.38 -0.02 -11.40
CA PHE A 49 10.43 0.67 -12.13
C PHE A 49 9.79 1.84 -12.91
N LEU A 50 10.23 3.07 -12.59
CA LEU A 50 10.03 4.22 -13.44
C LEU A 50 10.86 3.95 -14.72
N SER A 51 10.25 3.30 -15.71
CA SER A 51 10.77 3.21 -17.07
C SER A 51 10.18 4.32 -17.93
#